data_AF-B8GFX7-F1
#
_entry.id   AF-B8GFX7-F1
#
_cell.length_a   1.000
_cell.length_b   1.000
_cell.length_c   1.000
_cell.angle_alpha   90.00
_cell.angle_beta   90.00
_cell.angle_gamma   90.00
#
_symmetry.space_group_name_H-M   'P 1'
#
loop_
_entity.id
_entity.type
_entity.pdbx_description
1 polymer ?
#
loop_
_entity_poly.entity_id
_entity_poly.type
_entity_poly.pdbx_seq_one_letter_code
_entity_poly.pdbx_strand_id
1 'polypeptide(L)'
;MDVFEETIQSLSGKSSVDKAAAIAEMHEKCPCPGCPTYNRCASEAKEKLFCINGRSFMCISDQKTCACPTCGLGQSVGLKNTSFCTRGSEMGQRYEHTIWGTSLLK
;
A
#
# COMPACT_ATOMS: atom_id res chain seq x y z
N MET A 1 10.98 6.83 -15.27
CA MET A 1 10.56 6.20 -14.01
C MET A 1 9.67 7.18 -13.28
N ASP A 2 8.64 6.71 -12.58
CA ASP A 2 7.86 7.58 -11.69
C ASP A 2 8.34 7.49 -10.23
N VAL A 3 7.80 8.36 -9.36
CA VAL A 3 8.19 8.45 -7.93
C VAL A 3 8.12 7.09 -7.23
N PHE A 4 7.13 6.27 -7.58
CA PHE A 4 6.98 4.95 -7.01
C PHE A 4 8.09 4.00 -7.49
N GLU A 5 8.39 4.00 -8.79
CA GLU A 5 9.49 3.21 -9.37
C GLU A 5 10.86 3.61 -8.80
N GLU A 6 11.11 4.92 -8.62
CA GLU A 6 12.33 5.43 -7.99
C GLU A 6 12.45 4.97 -6.52
N THR A 7 11.32 5.01 -5.78
CA THR A 7 11.26 4.54 -4.39
C THR A 7 11.57 3.04 -4.30
N ILE A 8 10.97 2.23 -5.16
CA ILE A 8 11.21 0.78 -5.20
C ILE A 8 12.64 0.47 -5.63
N GLN A 9 13.21 1.21 -6.59
CA GLN A 9 14.60 1.03 -7.02
C GLN A 9 15.57 1.34 -5.87
N SER A 10 15.35 2.46 -5.17
CA SER A 10 16.14 2.85 -3.99
C SER A 10 16.06 1.81 -2.87
N LEU A 11 14.88 1.24 -2.64
CA LEU A 11 14.70 0.14 -1.69
C LEU A 11 15.39 -1.14 -2.18
N SER A 12 15.31 -1.48 -3.47
CA SER A 12 15.85 -2.72 -4.02
C SER A 12 17.36 -2.87 -3.81
N GLY A 13 18.09 -1.75 -3.94
CA GLY A 13 19.55 -1.68 -3.76
C GLY A 13 20.01 -1.66 -2.30
N LYS A 14 19.09 -1.58 -1.33
CA LYS A 14 19.40 -1.62 0.11
C LYS A 14 19.52 -3.05 0.64
N SER A 15 20.24 -3.21 1.76
CA SER A 15 20.32 -4.48 2.48
C SER A 15 18.95 -4.89 3.06
N SER A 16 18.78 -6.16 3.43
CA SER A 16 17.55 -6.64 4.08
C SER A 16 17.25 -5.91 5.39
N VAL A 17 18.29 -5.53 6.15
CA VAL A 17 18.17 -4.77 7.40
C VAL A 17 17.68 -3.35 7.13
N ASP A 18 18.25 -2.69 6.12
CA ASP A 18 17.85 -1.33 5.73
C ASP A 18 16.42 -1.29 5.16
N LYS A 19 16.02 -2.33 4.43
CA LYS A 19 14.63 -2.51 3.96
C LYS A 19 13.66 -2.62 5.13
N ALA A 20 14.00 -3.43 6.13
CA ALA A 20 13.18 -3.58 7.33
C ALA A 20 13.07 -2.27 8.13
N ALA A 21 14.18 -1.52 8.27
CA ALA A 21 14.18 -0.22 8.91
C ALA A 21 13.30 0.81 8.18
N ALA A 22 13.36 0.85 6.84
CA ALA A 22 12.50 1.72 6.04
C ALA A 22 11.02 1.38 6.20
N ILE A 23 10.66 0.08 6.23
CA ILE A 23 9.28 -0.36 6.47
C ILE A 23 8.83 0.03 7.89
N ALA A 24 9.67 -0.12 8.90
CA ALA A 24 9.37 0.29 10.27
C ALA A 24 9.14 1.81 10.38
N GLU A 25 9.96 2.62 9.69
CA GLU A 25 9.77 4.07 9.66
C GLU A 25 8.44 4.46 9.00
N MET A 26 8.09 3.82 7.87
CA MET A 26 6.80 4.02 7.21
C MET A 26 5.63 3.61 8.12
N HIS A 27 5.81 2.56 8.93
CA HIS A 27 4.80 2.04 9.84
C HIS A 27 4.42 3.07 10.90
N GLU A 28 5.42 3.74 11.47
CA GLU A 28 5.22 4.82 12.44
C GLU A 28 4.59 6.06 11.82
N LYS A 29 4.93 6.36 10.55
CA LYS A 29 4.36 7.49 9.81
C LYS A 29 2.96 7.22 9.26
N CYS A 30 2.44 5.99 9.27
CA CYS A 30 1.12 5.71 8.71
C CYS A 30 0.00 6.33 9.55
N PRO A 31 -0.85 7.21 8.99
CA PRO A 31 -2.04 7.73 9.67
C PRO A 31 -3.22 6.73 9.64
N CYS A 32 -2.91 5.42 9.55
CA CYS A 32 -3.86 4.33 9.37
C CYS A 32 -5.06 4.35 10.36
N PRO A 33 -4.92 4.74 11.64
CA PRO A 33 -6.07 4.89 12.56
C PRO A 33 -7.15 5.86 12.11
N GLY A 34 -6.84 6.82 11.22
CA GLY A 34 -7.82 7.75 10.65
C GLY A 34 -8.48 7.25 9.36
N CYS A 35 -8.12 6.07 8.85
CA CYS A 35 -8.68 5.54 7.61
C CYS A 35 -10.09 4.94 7.83
N PRO A 36 -11.07 5.20 6.95
CA PRO A 36 -12.41 4.60 7.04
C PRO A 36 -12.42 3.07 7.00
N THR A 37 -11.40 2.48 6.38
CA THR A 37 -11.16 1.03 6.30
C THR A 37 -10.58 0.44 7.58
N TYR A 38 -9.95 1.25 8.44
CA TYR A 38 -9.28 0.78 9.64
C TYR A 38 -10.31 0.44 10.72
N ASN A 39 -10.43 -0.84 11.01
CA ASN A 39 -11.38 -1.36 11.99
C ASN A 39 -10.67 -1.80 13.27
N ARG A 40 -11.47 -2.23 14.26
CA ARG A 40 -10.95 -2.70 15.54
C ARG A 40 -10.00 -3.91 15.40
N CYS A 41 -10.28 -4.83 14.48
CA CYS A 41 -9.39 -5.97 14.22
C CYS A 41 -8.01 -5.50 13.77
N ALA A 42 -7.93 -4.57 12.81
CA ALA A 42 -6.67 -4.00 12.34
C ALA A 42 -5.94 -3.22 13.45
N SER A 43 -6.69 -2.60 14.37
CA SER A 43 -6.13 -1.97 15.56
C SER A 43 -5.51 -2.96 16.54
N GLU A 44 -6.20 -4.04 16.87
CA GLU A 44 -5.73 -5.06 17.81
C GLU A 44 -4.54 -5.85 17.24
N ALA A 45 -4.58 -6.17 15.94
CA ALA A 45 -3.48 -6.83 15.23
C ALA A 45 -2.32 -5.88 14.89
N LYS A 46 -2.45 -4.57 15.15
CA LYS A 46 -1.54 -3.51 14.70
C LYS A 46 -1.24 -3.59 13.18
N GLU A 47 -2.22 -4.04 12.42
CA GLU A 47 -2.12 -4.21 10.98
C GLU A 47 -2.18 -2.83 10.31
N LYS A 48 -1.04 -2.32 9.85
CA LYS A 48 -0.93 -1.03 9.16
C LYS A 48 -0.24 -1.22 7.80
N LEU A 49 -0.02 -0.12 7.07
CA LEU A 49 0.72 -0.10 5.80
C LEU A 49 0.11 -0.96 4.69
N PHE A 50 -1.21 -1.11 4.65
CA PHE A 50 -1.88 -1.86 3.58
C PHE A 50 -1.52 -1.40 2.16
N CYS A 51 -1.18 -0.13 1.99
CA CYS A 51 -0.76 0.39 0.70
C CYS A 51 0.64 -0.04 0.25
N ILE A 52 1.52 -0.39 1.20
CA ILE A 52 2.90 -0.82 0.93
C ILE A 52 2.98 -2.35 0.98
N ASN A 53 2.50 -2.94 2.07
CA ASN A 53 2.52 -4.39 2.30
C ASN A 53 1.49 -5.13 1.45
N GLY A 54 0.43 -4.44 1.02
CA GLY A 54 -0.69 -5.01 0.26
C GLY A 54 -1.95 -5.22 1.10
N ARG A 55 -2.86 -6.05 0.58
CA ARG A 55 -4.18 -6.26 1.18
C ARG A 55 -4.08 -6.70 2.63
N SER A 56 -5.09 -6.36 3.42
CA SER A 56 -5.20 -6.92 4.77
C SER A 56 -5.27 -8.44 4.67
N PHE A 57 -4.53 -9.12 5.55
CA PHE A 57 -4.51 -10.57 5.56
C PHE A 57 -5.79 -11.15 6.20
N MET A 58 -6.35 -10.47 7.20
CA MET A 58 -7.44 -11.01 8.02
C MET A 58 -8.54 -10.00 8.36
N CYS A 59 -8.20 -8.74 8.59
CA CYS A 59 -9.11 -7.80 9.23
C CYS A 59 -9.97 -6.98 8.26
N ILE A 60 -9.47 -6.68 7.06
CA ILE A 60 -10.16 -5.81 6.09
C ILE A 60 -10.51 -6.63 4.84
N SER A 61 -11.71 -7.19 4.84
CA SER A 61 -12.31 -7.87 3.68
C SER A 61 -13.22 -6.96 2.85
N ASP A 62 -13.80 -5.94 3.48
CA ASP A 62 -14.80 -5.09 2.83
C ASP A 62 -14.15 -3.93 2.06
N GLN A 63 -14.65 -3.68 0.84
CA GLN A 63 -14.27 -2.52 0.03
C GLN A 63 -14.87 -1.23 0.60
N LYS A 64 -14.27 -0.75 1.69
CA LYS A 64 -14.37 0.65 2.10
C LYS A 64 -13.29 1.49 1.40
N THR A 65 -13.47 2.80 1.38
CA THR A 65 -12.52 3.73 0.74
C THR A 65 -11.16 3.74 1.47
N CYS A 66 -10.10 3.23 0.83
CA CYS A 66 -8.69 3.40 1.24
C CYS A 66 -8.21 4.76 0.75
N ALA A 67 -8.05 5.74 1.64
CA ALA A 67 -7.54 7.09 1.33
C ALA A 67 -6.00 7.12 1.18
N CYS A 68 -5.43 6.02 0.73
CA CYS A 68 -4.02 5.72 0.71
C CYS A 68 -3.22 6.58 -0.28
N PRO A 69 -3.67 6.87 -1.52
CA PRO A 69 -2.93 7.79 -2.40
C PRO A 69 -3.04 9.26 -1.94
N THR A 70 -4.02 9.60 -1.11
CA THR A 70 -4.23 10.96 -0.59
C THR A 70 -3.59 11.19 0.78
N CYS A 71 -3.07 10.15 1.43
CA CYS A 71 -2.40 10.31 2.73
C CYS A 71 -0.92 10.70 2.53
N GLY A 72 -0.32 11.37 3.53
CA GLY A 72 1.05 11.88 3.40
C GLY A 72 2.09 10.82 3.04
N LEU A 73 1.93 9.59 3.55
CA LEU A 73 2.80 8.47 3.19
C LEU A 73 2.60 8.07 1.71
N GLY A 74 1.36 7.90 1.27
CA GLY A 74 1.08 7.49 -0.11
C GLY A 74 1.49 8.52 -1.15
N GLN A 75 1.37 9.81 -0.82
CA GLN A 75 1.91 10.90 -1.64
C GLN A 75 3.44 10.84 -1.71
N SER A 76 4.12 10.62 -0.58
CA SER A 76 5.59 10.56 -0.56
C SER A 76 6.19 9.41 -1.37
N VAL A 77 5.48 8.29 -1.49
CA VAL A 77 5.91 7.10 -2.23
C VAL A 77 5.28 7.00 -3.62
N GLY A 78 4.49 7.99 -4.04
CA GLY A 78 3.94 8.08 -5.39
C GLY A 78 2.85 7.06 -5.73
N LEU A 79 2.04 6.65 -4.75
CA LEU A 79 0.92 5.73 -4.98
C LEU A 79 -0.14 6.35 -5.90
N LYS A 80 -0.55 5.61 -6.94
CA LYS A 80 -1.57 6.07 -7.90
C LYS A 80 -2.88 5.32 -7.78
N ASN A 81 -2.83 4.04 -7.40
CA ASN A 81 -4.05 3.25 -7.27
C ASN A 81 -4.78 3.52 -5.95
N THR A 82 -5.96 2.94 -5.82
CA THR A 82 -6.79 3.00 -4.61
C THR A 82 -7.04 1.59 -4.09
N SER A 83 -7.85 1.45 -3.04
CA SER A 83 -8.34 0.14 -2.58
C SER A 83 -7.26 -0.88 -2.17
N PHE A 84 -6.06 -0.44 -1.80
CA PHE A 84 -4.95 -1.33 -1.43
C PHE A 84 -5.30 -2.32 -0.31
N CYS A 85 -6.18 -1.93 0.62
CA CYS A 85 -6.67 -2.81 1.69
C CYS A 85 -7.29 -4.12 1.17
N THR A 86 -7.82 -4.14 -0.06
CA THR A 86 -8.49 -5.32 -0.65
C THR A 86 -7.85 -5.79 -1.96
N ARG A 87 -7.37 -4.86 -2.79
CA ARG A 87 -6.82 -5.14 -4.13
C ARG A 87 -5.31 -5.34 -4.18
N GLY A 88 -4.63 -5.34 -3.02
CA GLY A 88 -3.19 -5.60 -2.97
C GLY A 88 -2.34 -4.35 -3.19
N SER A 89 -1.03 -4.53 -3.25
CA SER A 89 -0.04 -3.45 -3.32
C SER A 89 -0.05 -2.73 -4.67
N GLU A 90 0.57 -1.55 -4.73
CA GLU A 90 0.72 -0.77 -5.97
C GLU A 90 1.40 -1.57 -7.09
N MET A 91 2.43 -2.37 -6.76
CA MET A 91 3.07 -3.26 -7.73
C MET A 91 2.10 -4.32 -8.28
N GLY A 92 1.33 -4.96 -7.39
CA GLY A 92 0.35 -5.97 -7.79
C GLY A 92 -0.72 -5.38 -8.71
N GLN A 93 -1.29 -4.24 -8.33
CA GLN A 93 -2.32 -3.57 -9.13
C GLN A 93 -1.77 -3.06 -10.48
N ARG A 94 -0.54 -2.53 -10.52
CA ARG A 94 0.10 -2.15 -11.79
C ARG A 94 0.32 -3.35 -12.70
N TYR A 95 0.79 -4.47 -12.17
CA TYR A 95 0.96 -5.71 -12.93
C TYR A 95 -0.37 -6.26 -13.44
N GLU A 96 -1.41 -6.26 -12.59
CA GLU A 96 -2.75 -6.65 -13.03
C GLU A 96 -3.27 -5.73 -14.13
N HIS A 97 -3.09 -4.42 -14.01
CA HIS A 97 -3.51 -3.47 -15.06
C HIS A 97 -2.69 -3.61 -16.35
N THR A 98 -1.43 -4.02 -16.33
CA THR A 98 -0.67 -4.26 -17.56
C THR A 98 -1.03 -5.59 -18.23
N ILE A 99 -1.33 -6.64 -17.45
CA ILE A 99 -1.72 -7.95 -17.98
C ILE A 99 -3.20 -7.99 -18.41
N TRP A 100 -4.09 -7.37 -17.65
CA TRP A 100 -5.55 -7.39 -17.85
C TRP A 100 -6.12 -6.08 -18.43
N GLY A 101 -5.30 -5.05 -18.61
CA GLY A 101 -5.70 -3.74 -19.13
C GLY A 101 -6.22 -3.75 -20.58
N THR A 102 -6.17 -4.87 -21.27
CA THR A 102 -6.79 -5.08 -22.58
C THR A 102 -8.14 -5.80 -22.55
N SER A 103 -8.58 -6.39 -21.42
CA SER A 103 -9.76 -7.27 -21.39
C SER A 103 -10.94 -6.84 -20.52
N LEU A 104 -10.81 -5.82 -19.66
CA LEU A 104 -11.93 -5.39 -18.78
C LEU A 104 -12.45 -3.97 -19.04
N LEU A 105 -12.04 -3.36 -20.16
CA LEU A 105 -12.74 -2.21 -20.75
C LEU A 105 -13.56 -2.71 -21.95
N LYS A 106 -14.65 -3.43 -21.67
CA LYS A 106 -15.78 -3.58 -22.59
C LYS A 106 -17.06 -3.82 -21.81
#